data_AF-A0A8B8HFC0-F1
#
_entry.id   AF-A0A8B8HFC0-F1
#
_cell.length_a   1.000
_cell.length_b   1.000
_cell.length_c   1.000
_cell.angle_alpha   90.00
_cell.angle_beta   90.00
_cell.angle_gamma   90.00
#
_symmetry.space_group_name_H-M   'P 1'
#
loop_
_entity.id
_entity.type
_entity.pdbx_description
1 polymer ?
#
loop_
_entity_poly.entity_id
_entity_poly.type
_entity_poly.pdbx_seq_one_letter_code
_entity_poly.pdbx_strand_id
1 'polypeptide(L)'
;MRCWTISVLKQISRIQVKRQLNTMSSKKIAVCQMTSVADKVANLNVVSQLVRDAVKENVEVIFFPEACDFICDNKQDTLNSAESILTGNTVKKYRELAAEHNVWLSMGGVHEKDENNPKKLFNTHIIINNKGDIVQTYRKIHLFDVEIPERNIRLKESDFCTPGKQIVAPVDSPVGRIGLSICYDMRFPELSTALSIMGAEILTYPSAFTYATGSAHWHVLLRSRAIENQCYVIAAAQTGNHNAKRRSYGHGLCVDPWGEVLADCGDSSPNYAIAEISDKIVNIRRNMPVFQHRRPDVYSLYTLSLRNTLPEEHSEQITPIATQTQHATSGPGNIFGHVKVPESCVFYKSDLTYAFVNLRCVIPGHVLVAPIRVVERNKDLTDDEADDFYRTVRLIQNLMEKVHETQSCTVTIQDGPDAGQTVKHLHCHIMPRKKGDFIQNDLIYLELAKHDQIKPGHPAKPARSLEDMEEEASMLREELKKITNKR
;
A
#
# COMPACT_ATOMS: atom_id res chain seq x y z
N MET A 1 -43.75 22.30 -33.77
CA MET A 1 -43.96 20.90 -34.21
C MET A 1 -42.62 20.28 -34.56
N ARG A 2 -42.15 19.31 -33.76
CA ARG A 2 -41.46 18.10 -34.24
C ARG A 2 -41.39 17.15 -33.05
N CYS A 3 -42.36 16.23 -33.03
CA CYS A 3 -42.44 15.08 -32.13
C CYS A 3 -41.12 14.31 -32.17
N TRP A 4 -40.43 14.25 -31.04
CA TRP A 4 -39.55 13.13 -30.78
C TRP A 4 -40.43 11.91 -30.54
N THR A 5 -40.37 10.94 -31.44
CA THR A 5 -41.18 9.72 -31.38
C THR A 5 -40.82 8.93 -30.13
N ILE A 6 -41.86 8.60 -29.35
CA ILE A 6 -41.83 7.78 -28.12
C ILE A 6 -41.08 6.44 -28.29
N SER A 7 -40.84 6.01 -29.53
CA SER A 7 -40.01 4.86 -29.90
C SER A 7 -38.54 5.00 -29.48
N VAL A 8 -37.93 6.18 -29.63
CA VAL A 8 -36.49 6.39 -29.34
C VAL A 8 -36.23 6.37 -27.83
N LEU A 9 -37.13 6.97 -27.04
CA LEU A 9 -37.07 6.93 -25.58
C LEU A 9 -37.29 5.52 -25.01
N LYS A 10 -38.16 4.69 -25.63
CA LYS A 10 -38.32 3.27 -25.25
C LYS A 10 -37.12 2.39 -25.62
N GLN A 11 -36.38 2.75 -26.66
CA GLN A 11 -35.18 2.02 -27.08
C GLN A 11 -33.98 2.38 -26.21
N ILE A 12 -33.82 3.66 -25.84
CA ILE A 12 -32.80 4.13 -24.89
C ILE A 12 -33.07 3.56 -23.49
N SER A 13 -34.33 3.52 -23.04
CA SER A 13 -34.66 2.89 -21.75
C SER A 13 -34.44 1.38 -21.76
N ARG A 14 -34.72 0.67 -22.86
CA ARG A 14 -34.39 -0.76 -23.00
C ARG A 14 -32.89 -1.03 -23.11
N ILE A 15 -32.09 -0.11 -23.66
CA ILE A 15 -30.63 -0.24 -23.75
C ILE A 15 -29.96 0.10 -22.40
N GLN A 16 -30.47 1.09 -21.65
CA GLN A 16 -30.03 1.34 -20.27
C GLN A 16 -30.45 0.21 -19.31
N VAL A 17 -31.66 -0.33 -19.46
CA VAL A 17 -32.11 -1.50 -18.68
C VAL A 17 -31.38 -2.77 -19.10
N LYS A 18 -31.03 -2.97 -20.39
CA LYS A 18 -30.17 -4.10 -20.81
C LYS A 18 -28.72 -3.97 -20.35
N ARG A 19 -28.17 -2.77 -20.20
CA ARG A 19 -26.82 -2.58 -19.62
C ARG A 19 -26.80 -2.71 -18.09
N GLN A 20 -27.93 -2.53 -17.41
CA GLN A 20 -28.12 -2.89 -16.00
C GLN A 20 -28.52 -4.36 -15.78
N LEU A 21 -28.66 -5.13 -16.86
CA LEU A 21 -28.85 -6.58 -16.85
C LEU A 21 -27.59 -7.32 -17.36
N ASN A 22 -26.40 -6.73 -17.16
CA ASN A 22 -25.30 -7.60 -16.78
C ASN A 22 -25.72 -8.16 -15.43
N THR A 23 -26.07 -9.45 -15.40
CA THR A 23 -26.26 -10.22 -14.17
C THR A 23 -25.32 -9.69 -13.10
N MET A 24 -25.86 -9.22 -11.97
CA MET A 24 -25.10 -9.00 -10.74
C MET A 24 -24.28 -10.26 -10.55
N SER A 25 -23.01 -10.24 -10.96
CA SER A 25 -22.18 -11.43 -10.91
C SER A 25 -21.71 -11.52 -9.48
N SER A 26 -22.57 -12.09 -8.64
CA SER A 26 -22.19 -12.75 -7.41
C SER A 26 -20.87 -13.46 -7.61
N LYS A 27 -19.84 -13.10 -6.83
CA LYS A 27 -18.56 -13.80 -6.86
C LYS A 27 -18.44 -14.60 -5.57
N LYS A 28 -18.39 -15.92 -5.71
CA LYS A 28 -18.30 -16.81 -4.55
C LYS A 28 -16.86 -16.91 -4.06
N ILE A 29 -16.69 -16.88 -2.75
CA ILE A 29 -15.44 -17.19 -2.08
C ILE A 29 -15.66 -18.29 -1.05
N ALA A 30 -14.58 -19.00 -0.70
CA ALA A 30 -14.56 -19.88 0.45
C ALA A 30 -13.66 -19.31 1.54
N VAL A 31 -14.19 -19.15 2.75
CA VAL A 31 -13.39 -18.91 3.95
C VAL A 31 -13.17 -20.25 4.65
N CYS A 32 -11.90 -20.65 4.76
CA CYS A 32 -11.55 -21.93 5.36
C CYS A 32 -11.24 -21.79 6.85
N GLN A 33 -11.40 -22.91 7.53
CA GLN A 33 -10.99 -23.12 8.91
C GLN A 33 -10.29 -24.47 9.03
N MET A 34 -9.20 -24.52 9.79
CA MET A 34 -8.46 -25.77 10.02
C MET A 34 -7.75 -25.80 11.38
N THR A 35 -7.16 -26.94 11.72
CA THR A 35 -6.37 -27.12 12.94
C THR A 35 -4.98 -27.59 12.53
N SER A 36 -4.07 -26.66 12.28
CA SER A 36 -2.70 -27.00 11.93
C SER A 36 -1.97 -27.67 13.09
N VAL A 37 -1.15 -28.66 12.77
CA VAL A 37 -0.26 -29.37 13.70
C VAL A 37 1.20 -29.23 13.25
N ALA A 38 2.15 -29.90 13.92
CA ALA A 38 3.57 -29.83 13.55
C ALA A 38 3.87 -30.54 12.20
N ASP A 39 3.05 -31.53 11.83
CA ASP A 39 3.20 -32.29 10.59
C ASP A 39 2.71 -31.50 9.37
N LYS A 40 3.66 -30.94 8.61
CA LYS A 40 3.41 -30.18 7.36
C LYS A 40 2.67 -31.00 6.31
N VAL A 41 2.92 -32.31 6.21
CA VAL A 41 2.26 -33.17 5.21
C VAL A 41 0.80 -33.36 5.58
N ALA A 42 0.52 -33.60 6.86
CA ALA A 42 -0.85 -33.69 7.37
C ALA A 42 -1.64 -32.38 7.11
N ASN A 43 -1.03 -31.23 7.40
CA ASN A 43 -1.67 -29.93 7.15
C ASN A 43 -1.91 -29.68 5.65
N LEU A 44 -0.93 -29.99 4.80
CA LEU A 44 -1.08 -29.87 3.35
C LEU A 44 -2.20 -30.78 2.81
N ASN A 45 -2.38 -31.98 3.36
CA ASN A 45 -3.50 -32.86 3.00
C ASN A 45 -4.85 -32.22 3.33
N VAL A 46 -4.97 -31.56 4.49
CA VAL A 46 -6.18 -30.81 4.85
C VAL A 46 -6.41 -29.64 3.90
N VAL A 47 -5.39 -28.83 3.62
CA VAL A 47 -5.47 -27.73 2.65
C VAL A 47 -5.92 -28.24 1.28
N SER A 48 -5.29 -29.32 0.78
CA SER A 48 -5.62 -29.92 -0.52
C SER A 48 -7.06 -30.42 -0.57
N GLN A 49 -7.54 -31.04 0.51
CA GLN A 49 -8.93 -31.50 0.59
C GLN A 49 -9.91 -30.33 0.59
N LEU A 50 -9.66 -29.29 1.38
CA LEU A 50 -10.49 -28.08 1.42
C LEU A 50 -10.53 -27.37 0.07
N VAL A 51 -9.39 -27.28 -0.64
CA VAL A 51 -9.36 -26.76 -2.02
C VAL A 51 -10.25 -27.60 -2.93
N ARG A 52 -10.06 -28.92 -2.98
CA ARG A 52 -10.82 -29.84 -3.83
C ARG A 52 -12.32 -29.80 -3.57
N ASP A 53 -12.72 -29.58 -2.32
CA ASP A 53 -14.13 -29.50 -1.97
C ASP A 53 -14.71 -28.13 -2.30
N ALA A 54 -14.03 -27.04 -1.94
CA ALA A 54 -14.52 -25.68 -2.19
C ALA A 54 -14.63 -25.36 -3.69
N VAL A 55 -13.74 -25.87 -4.54
CA VAL A 55 -13.80 -25.61 -6.00
C VAL A 55 -15.06 -26.20 -6.65
N LYS A 56 -15.70 -27.20 -6.04
CA LYS A 56 -17.00 -27.75 -6.50
C LYS A 56 -18.12 -26.72 -6.36
N GLU A 57 -17.96 -25.73 -5.51
CA GLU A 57 -18.92 -24.64 -5.27
C GLU A 57 -18.76 -23.45 -6.24
N ASN A 58 -17.83 -23.55 -7.21
CA ASN A 58 -17.48 -22.50 -8.17
C ASN A 58 -16.99 -21.21 -7.49
N VAL A 59 -16.08 -21.36 -6.52
CA VAL A 59 -15.43 -20.22 -5.87
C VAL A 59 -14.27 -19.69 -6.70
N GLU A 60 -14.08 -18.38 -6.67
CA GLU A 60 -13.00 -17.68 -7.36
C GLU A 60 -11.73 -17.60 -6.50
N VAL A 61 -11.90 -17.45 -5.18
CA VAL A 61 -10.81 -17.32 -4.19
C VAL A 61 -11.10 -18.14 -2.94
N ILE A 62 -10.08 -18.83 -2.43
CA ILE A 62 -10.14 -19.61 -1.19
C ILE A 62 -9.16 -19.01 -0.18
N PHE A 63 -9.64 -18.71 1.02
CA PHE A 63 -8.87 -18.06 2.08
C PHE A 63 -8.51 -19.05 3.18
N PHE A 64 -7.21 -19.22 3.45
CA PHE A 64 -6.67 -20.09 4.49
C PHE A 64 -6.13 -19.27 5.68
N PRO A 65 -6.16 -19.84 6.90
CA PRO A 65 -5.75 -19.12 8.10
C PRO A 65 -4.25 -18.86 8.18
N GLU A 66 -3.88 -18.03 9.16
CA GLU A 66 -2.52 -17.91 9.69
C GLU A 66 -2.02 -19.29 10.13
N ALA A 67 -0.73 -19.56 9.93
CA ALA A 67 -0.09 -20.82 10.25
C ALA A 67 -0.74 -22.06 9.59
N CYS A 68 -1.31 -21.91 8.40
CA CYS A 68 -1.85 -23.02 7.60
C CYS A 68 -0.78 -24.06 7.16
N ASP A 69 0.49 -23.69 7.25
CA ASP A 69 1.64 -24.55 7.00
C ASP A 69 1.91 -25.51 8.18
N PHE A 70 2.09 -24.98 9.39
CA PHE A 70 2.29 -25.78 10.61
C PHE A 70 2.18 -24.97 11.91
N ILE A 71 1.96 -25.70 13.00
CA ILE A 71 2.08 -25.21 14.38
C ILE A 71 2.88 -26.22 15.20
N CYS A 72 4.11 -25.85 15.59
CA CYS A 72 4.98 -26.68 16.44
C CYS A 72 4.74 -26.44 17.94
N ASP A 73 5.26 -27.36 18.76
CA ASP A 73 5.17 -27.30 20.22
C ASP A 73 6.18 -26.35 20.86
N ASN A 74 7.28 -26.05 20.16
CA ASN A 74 8.34 -25.19 20.64
C ASN A 74 8.94 -24.34 19.51
N LYS A 75 9.61 -23.25 19.92
CA LYS A 75 10.18 -22.24 19.02
C LYS A 75 11.29 -22.78 18.11
N GLN A 76 12.09 -23.72 18.61
CA GLN A 76 13.22 -24.26 17.85
C GLN A 76 12.73 -25.06 16.65
N ASP A 77 11.71 -25.89 16.85
CA ASP A 77 11.09 -26.65 15.77
C ASP A 77 10.35 -25.74 14.79
N THR A 78 9.73 -24.65 15.27
CA THR A 78 9.15 -23.63 14.39
C THR A 78 10.20 -23.03 13.46
N LEU A 79 11.35 -22.60 14.01
CA LEU A 79 12.44 -22.03 13.22
C LEU A 79 13.04 -23.04 12.24
N ASN A 80 13.21 -24.30 12.66
CA ASN A 80 13.74 -25.37 11.81
C ASN A 80 12.78 -25.77 10.68
N SER A 81 11.47 -25.60 10.89
CA SER A 81 10.44 -26.00 9.93
C SER A 81 10.09 -24.92 8.92
N ALA A 82 10.45 -23.66 9.20
CA ALA A 82 10.23 -22.52 8.33
C ALA A 82 10.95 -22.67 6.98
N GLU A 83 10.32 -22.20 5.91
CA GLU A 83 10.81 -22.36 4.55
C GLU A 83 10.87 -21.01 3.82
N SER A 84 11.67 -20.93 2.77
CA SER A 84 11.59 -19.81 1.83
C SER A 84 10.25 -19.84 1.11
N ILE A 85 9.60 -18.69 0.96
CA ILE A 85 8.35 -18.59 0.18
C ILE A 85 8.58 -18.79 -1.34
N LEU A 86 9.82 -18.65 -1.82
CA LEU A 86 10.17 -18.77 -3.23
C LEU A 86 10.60 -20.19 -3.61
N THR A 87 11.38 -20.84 -2.75
CA THR A 87 12.00 -22.15 -3.04
C THR A 87 11.51 -23.28 -2.13
N GLY A 88 10.75 -22.96 -1.08
CA GLY A 88 10.18 -23.93 -0.14
C GLY A 88 9.16 -24.86 -0.77
N ASN A 89 9.17 -26.11 -0.33
CA ASN A 89 8.26 -27.13 -0.86
C ASN A 89 6.80 -26.84 -0.50
N THR A 90 6.53 -26.28 0.68
CA THR A 90 5.18 -26.00 1.15
C THR A 90 4.47 -25.00 0.24
N VAL A 91 5.09 -23.84 -0.02
CA VAL A 91 4.53 -22.82 -0.92
C VAL A 91 4.50 -23.30 -2.36
N LYS A 92 5.49 -24.08 -2.81
CA LYS A 92 5.44 -24.75 -4.12
C LYS A 92 4.18 -25.59 -4.28
N LYS A 93 3.80 -26.39 -3.26
CA LYS A 93 2.58 -27.20 -3.30
C LYS A 93 1.30 -26.36 -3.30
N TYR A 94 1.25 -25.24 -2.60
CA TYR A 94 0.10 -24.31 -2.70
C TYR A 94 -0.03 -23.71 -4.10
N ARG A 95 1.09 -23.35 -4.74
CA ARG A 95 1.11 -22.84 -6.12
C ARG A 95 0.62 -23.89 -7.13
N GLU A 96 1.06 -25.14 -6.98
CA GLU A 96 0.60 -26.26 -7.78
C GLU A 96 -0.92 -26.47 -7.61
N LEU A 97 -1.45 -26.45 -6.39
CA LEU A 97 -2.88 -26.59 -6.11
C LEU A 97 -3.72 -25.47 -6.75
N ALA A 98 -3.26 -24.22 -6.66
CA ALA A 98 -3.94 -23.07 -7.26
C ALA A 98 -4.04 -23.22 -8.79
N ALA A 99 -2.95 -23.64 -9.44
CA ALA A 99 -2.88 -23.85 -10.88
C ALA A 99 -3.70 -25.07 -11.34
N GLU A 100 -3.61 -26.19 -10.61
CA GLU A 100 -4.33 -27.44 -10.92
C GLU A 100 -5.84 -27.22 -10.89
N HIS A 101 -6.34 -26.45 -9.92
CA HIS A 101 -7.77 -26.22 -9.73
C HIS A 101 -8.28 -24.90 -10.30
N ASN A 102 -7.42 -24.13 -10.99
CA ASN A 102 -7.74 -22.84 -11.59
C ASN A 102 -8.46 -21.88 -10.61
N VAL A 103 -7.91 -21.74 -9.40
CA VAL A 103 -8.49 -20.92 -8.32
C VAL A 103 -7.41 -20.06 -7.66
N TRP A 104 -7.78 -18.91 -7.12
CA TRP A 104 -6.87 -18.10 -6.32
C TRP A 104 -6.84 -18.59 -4.87
N LEU A 105 -5.66 -18.52 -4.24
CA LEU A 105 -5.46 -18.90 -2.85
C LEU A 105 -4.90 -17.73 -2.03
N SER A 106 -5.49 -17.46 -0.89
CA SER A 106 -4.95 -16.60 0.16
C SER A 106 -4.37 -17.49 1.25
N MET A 107 -3.04 -17.55 1.35
CA MET A 107 -2.33 -18.31 2.37
C MET A 107 -1.99 -17.37 3.52
N GLY A 108 -2.81 -17.40 4.56
CA GLY A 108 -2.98 -16.30 5.50
C GLY A 108 -1.86 -15.99 6.49
N GLY A 109 -0.69 -16.61 6.37
CA GLY A 109 0.43 -16.38 7.28
C GLY A 109 1.32 -17.60 7.39
N VAL A 110 2.13 -17.86 6.37
CA VAL A 110 3.13 -18.93 6.41
C VAL A 110 4.38 -18.46 7.16
N HIS A 111 5.10 -19.40 7.77
CA HIS A 111 6.37 -19.15 8.44
C HIS A 111 7.49 -19.04 7.39
N GLU A 112 7.73 -17.81 6.94
CA GLU A 112 8.79 -17.49 5.99
C GLU A 112 10.14 -17.42 6.71
N LYS A 113 11.12 -18.20 6.27
CA LYS A 113 12.47 -18.13 6.81
C LYS A 113 13.13 -16.77 6.54
N ASP A 114 13.72 -16.16 7.57
CA ASP A 114 14.53 -14.96 7.42
C ASP A 114 15.98 -15.35 7.06
N GLU A 115 16.33 -15.24 5.78
CA GLU A 115 17.68 -15.59 5.29
C GLU A 115 18.78 -14.68 5.87
N ASN A 116 18.43 -13.49 6.37
CA ASN A 116 19.40 -12.58 7.00
C ASN A 116 19.55 -12.83 8.50
N ASN A 117 18.59 -13.53 9.12
CA ASN A 117 18.62 -13.85 10.54
C ASN A 117 18.04 -15.24 10.82
N PRO A 118 18.87 -16.29 10.85
CA PRO A 118 18.42 -17.67 11.07
C PRO A 118 17.72 -17.94 12.41
N LYS A 119 17.77 -16.99 13.36
CA LYS A 119 17.05 -17.07 14.65
C LYS A 119 15.66 -16.47 14.59
N LYS A 120 15.27 -15.93 13.44
CA LYS A 120 13.99 -15.28 13.19
C LYS A 120 13.33 -15.85 11.93
N LEU A 121 12.05 -15.60 11.84
CA LEU A 121 11.23 -15.83 10.66
C LEU A 121 10.28 -14.65 10.46
N PHE A 122 9.60 -14.59 9.34
CA PHE A 122 8.47 -13.69 9.12
C PHE A 122 7.16 -14.48 9.12
N ASN A 123 6.09 -13.83 9.57
CA ASN A 123 4.74 -14.32 9.40
C ASN A 123 4.17 -13.66 8.14
N THR A 124 4.05 -14.43 7.05
CA THR A 124 3.88 -13.88 5.71
C THR A 124 2.58 -14.36 5.07
N HIS A 125 1.66 -13.44 4.85
CA HIS A 125 0.44 -13.66 4.08
C HIS A 125 0.79 -13.58 2.59
N ILE A 126 0.43 -14.63 1.83
CA ILE A 126 0.70 -14.75 0.40
C ILE A 126 -0.62 -14.85 -0.37
N ILE A 127 -0.75 -14.08 -1.46
CA ILE A 127 -1.82 -14.26 -2.45
C ILE A 127 -1.24 -14.95 -3.68
N ILE A 128 -1.86 -16.06 -4.08
CA ILE A 128 -1.47 -16.88 -5.22
C ILE A 128 -2.61 -16.84 -6.24
N ASN A 129 -2.32 -16.51 -7.50
CA ASN A 129 -3.32 -16.50 -8.56
C ASN A 129 -3.62 -17.91 -9.10
N ASN A 130 -4.61 -18.03 -9.97
CA ASN A 130 -5.00 -19.27 -10.64
C ASN A 130 -3.96 -19.87 -11.61
N LYS A 131 -2.84 -19.18 -11.86
CA LYS A 131 -1.68 -19.72 -12.60
C LYS A 131 -0.60 -20.26 -11.68
N GLY A 132 -0.78 -20.10 -10.36
CA GLY A 132 0.22 -20.43 -9.36
C GLY A 132 1.29 -19.36 -9.15
N ASP A 133 1.08 -18.12 -9.63
CA ASP A 133 2.01 -17.01 -9.35
C ASP A 133 1.70 -16.36 -8.01
N ILE A 134 2.73 -16.02 -7.25
CA ILE A 134 2.60 -15.17 -6.06
C ILE A 134 2.44 -13.72 -6.54
N VAL A 135 1.26 -13.14 -6.36
CA VAL A 135 0.93 -11.80 -6.87
C VAL A 135 1.05 -10.71 -5.81
N GLN A 136 1.02 -11.07 -4.52
CA GLN A 136 1.27 -10.14 -3.42
C GLN A 136 1.73 -10.89 -2.18
N THR A 137 2.57 -10.24 -1.37
CA THR A 137 2.96 -10.73 -0.05
C THR A 137 2.84 -9.62 0.99
N TYR A 138 2.50 -10.00 2.22
CA TYR A 138 2.46 -9.10 3.36
C TYR A 138 3.09 -9.78 4.57
N ARG A 139 4.10 -9.14 5.16
CA ARG A 139 4.71 -9.59 6.41
C ARG A 139 4.02 -8.88 7.57
N LYS A 140 3.51 -9.64 8.55
CA LYS A 140 2.82 -9.13 9.74
C LYS A 140 3.60 -8.00 10.41
N ILE A 141 3.00 -6.82 10.53
CA ILE A 141 3.68 -5.66 11.11
C ILE A 141 3.45 -5.55 12.62
N HIS A 142 2.30 -6.02 13.12
CA HIS A 142 2.01 -6.06 14.56
C HIS A 142 2.16 -7.47 15.10
N LEU A 143 3.26 -7.74 15.81
CA LEU A 143 3.50 -9.02 16.46
C LEU A 143 2.73 -9.12 17.78
N PHE A 144 2.21 -10.31 18.09
CA PHE A 144 1.48 -10.58 19.33
C PHE A 144 2.45 -10.86 20.49
N ASP A 145 2.61 -9.87 21.35
CA ASP A 145 3.34 -9.98 22.59
C ASP A 145 2.40 -9.76 23.79
N VAL A 146 2.19 -10.81 24.57
CA VAL A 146 1.44 -10.79 25.82
C VAL A 146 2.26 -11.44 26.93
N GLU A 147 2.36 -10.73 28.04
CA GLU A 147 3.02 -11.18 29.26
C GLU A 147 2.09 -10.84 30.44
N ILE A 148 1.56 -11.87 31.10
CA ILE A 148 0.68 -11.77 32.26
C ILE A 148 1.33 -12.57 33.39
N PRO A 149 2.24 -11.96 34.16
CA PRO A 149 2.99 -12.64 35.22
C PRO A 149 2.08 -13.35 36.23
N GLU A 150 0.96 -12.74 36.59
CA GLU A 150 0.01 -13.24 37.59
C GLU A 150 -0.66 -14.55 37.17
N ARG A 151 -0.68 -14.86 35.86
CA ARG A 151 -1.23 -16.09 35.29
C ARG A 151 -0.16 -17.01 34.72
N ASN A 152 1.12 -16.65 34.88
CA ASN A 152 2.25 -17.33 34.27
C ASN A 152 2.12 -17.51 32.74
N ILE A 153 1.53 -16.51 32.06
CA ILE A 153 1.34 -16.52 30.60
C ILE A 153 2.41 -15.62 29.99
N ARG A 154 3.27 -16.19 29.14
CA ARG A 154 4.23 -15.43 28.32
C ARG A 154 4.20 -15.93 26.88
N LEU A 155 3.52 -15.20 26.01
CA LEU A 155 3.43 -15.43 24.57
C LEU A 155 4.02 -14.22 23.85
N LYS A 156 5.28 -14.33 23.43
CA LYS A 156 5.97 -13.27 22.69
C LYS A 156 6.32 -13.76 21.29
N GLU A 157 5.49 -13.41 20.32
CA GLU A 157 5.75 -13.69 18.91
C GLU A 157 7.06 -13.01 18.47
N SER A 158 7.36 -11.83 19.04
CA SER A 158 8.61 -11.11 18.78
C SER A 158 9.88 -11.86 19.21
N ASP A 159 9.80 -12.90 20.04
CA ASP A 159 10.98 -13.71 20.41
C ASP A 159 11.55 -14.44 19.18
N PHE A 160 10.72 -14.81 18.20
CA PHE A 160 11.12 -15.62 17.04
C PHE A 160 10.62 -15.08 15.69
N CYS A 161 9.72 -14.09 15.66
CA CYS A 161 9.33 -13.41 14.43
C CYS A 161 9.96 -12.02 14.30
N THR A 162 10.26 -11.60 13.07
CA THR A 162 10.62 -10.23 12.70
C THR A 162 9.37 -9.53 12.16
N PRO A 163 9.04 -8.29 12.60
CA PRO A 163 7.90 -7.56 12.05
C PRO A 163 8.17 -7.13 10.60
N GLY A 164 7.11 -7.07 9.80
CA GLY A 164 7.13 -6.43 8.49
C GLY A 164 7.43 -4.93 8.61
N LYS A 165 7.95 -4.35 7.53
CA LYS A 165 8.39 -2.94 7.49
C LYS A 165 7.44 -2.00 6.74
N GLN A 166 6.42 -2.53 6.08
CA GLN A 166 5.57 -1.75 5.18
C GLN A 166 4.13 -2.25 5.15
N ILE A 167 3.22 -1.30 4.95
CA ILE A 167 1.86 -1.57 4.48
C ILE A 167 1.95 -1.78 2.96
N VAL A 168 1.39 -2.88 2.47
CA VAL A 168 1.41 -3.20 1.04
C VAL A 168 0.10 -2.78 0.38
N ALA A 169 0.16 -2.42 -0.90
CA ALA A 169 -1.03 -2.03 -1.64
C ALA A 169 -2.03 -3.20 -1.82
N PRO A 170 -3.34 -2.91 -1.78
CA PRO A 170 -4.35 -3.91 -2.11
C PRO A 170 -4.12 -4.49 -3.50
N VAL A 171 -4.25 -5.81 -3.63
CA VAL A 171 -4.05 -6.53 -4.89
C VAL A 171 -5.37 -6.72 -5.63
N ASP A 172 -5.39 -6.50 -6.93
CA ASP A 172 -6.55 -6.78 -7.78
C ASP A 172 -6.74 -8.29 -7.89
N SER A 173 -7.98 -8.73 -7.75
CA SER A 173 -8.35 -10.15 -7.82
C SER A 173 -9.69 -10.31 -8.53
N PRO A 174 -10.08 -11.54 -8.91
CA PRO A 174 -11.38 -11.81 -9.49
C PRO A 174 -12.53 -11.29 -8.62
N VAL A 175 -12.37 -11.22 -7.29
CA VAL A 175 -13.43 -10.85 -6.33
C VAL A 175 -13.41 -9.39 -5.86
N GLY A 176 -12.46 -8.59 -6.37
CA GLY A 176 -12.26 -7.19 -5.96
C GLY A 176 -10.85 -6.95 -5.41
N ARG A 177 -10.60 -5.75 -4.88
CA ARG A 177 -9.28 -5.38 -4.35
C ARG A 177 -9.07 -5.87 -2.92
N ILE A 178 -8.11 -6.78 -2.73
CA ILE A 178 -7.82 -7.45 -1.45
C ILE A 178 -6.70 -6.71 -0.71
N GLY A 179 -7.02 -6.12 0.43
CA GLY A 179 -6.06 -5.62 1.42
C GLY A 179 -5.59 -6.72 2.38
N LEU A 180 -4.28 -6.82 2.58
CA LEU A 180 -3.65 -7.89 3.35
C LEU A 180 -3.35 -7.44 4.78
N SER A 181 -3.75 -8.24 5.75
CA SER A 181 -3.34 -8.14 7.15
C SER A 181 -3.33 -9.53 7.78
N ILE A 182 -2.84 -9.68 9.01
CA ILE A 182 -2.80 -10.96 9.74
C ILE A 182 -3.17 -10.75 11.20
N CYS A 183 -4.20 -11.45 11.66
CA CYS A 183 -4.49 -11.66 13.09
C CYS A 183 -4.46 -10.39 13.94
N TYR A 184 -3.39 -10.20 14.72
CA TYR A 184 -3.24 -9.11 15.67
C TYR A 184 -3.37 -7.72 15.05
N ASP A 185 -3.05 -7.59 13.75
CA ASP A 185 -3.29 -6.40 12.94
C ASP A 185 -4.73 -5.87 13.05
N MET A 186 -5.72 -6.74 13.24
CA MET A 186 -7.12 -6.34 13.37
C MET A 186 -7.38 -5.40 14.55
N ARG A 187 -6.49 -5.37 15.55
CA ARG A 187 -6.64 -4.49 16.72
C ARG A 187 -6.29 -3.03 16.42
N PHE A 188 -5.63 -2.77 15.30
CA PHE A 188 -5.13 -1.45 14.90
C PHE A 188 -5.99 -0.90 13.76
N PRO A 189 -7.03 -0.09 14.05
CA PRO A 189 -7.94 0.44 13.02
C PRO A 189 -7.22 1.27 11.95
N GLU A 190 -6.07 1.87 12.28
CA GLU A 190 -5.23 2.68 11.41
C GLU A 190 -4.83 1.91 10.14
N LEU A 191 -4.36 0.67 10.29
CA LEU A 191 -3.96 -0.17 9.16
C LEU A 191 -5.12 -0.43 8.20
N SER A 192 -6.31 -0.63 8.75
CA SER A 192 -7.52 -1.00 8.02
C SER A 192 -8.08 0.20 7.27
N THR A 193 -8.05 1.36 7.94
CA THR A 193 -8.37 2.65 7.32
C THR A 193 -7.39 2.97 6.20
N ALA A 194 -6.09 2.77 6.41
CA ALA A 194 -5.07 3.00 5.39
C ALA A 194 -5.30 2.12 4.15
N LEU A 195 -5.49 0.81 4.32
CA LEU A 195 -5.79 -0.10 3.21
C LEU A 195 -7.05 0.31 2.43
N SER A 196 -8.06 0.83 3.14
CA SER A 196 -9.32 1.28 2.52
C SER A 196 -9.17 2.59 1.76
N ILE A 197 -8.36 3.53 2.27
CA ILE A 197 -7.93 4.74 1.53
C ILE A 197 -7.19 4.34 0.24
N MET A 198 -6.38 3.28 0.30
CA MET A 198 -5.69 2.71 -0.87
C MET A 198 -6.63 1.95 -1.84
N GLY A 199 -7.93 1.95 -1.59
CA GLY A 199 -8.94 1.36 -2.45
C GLY A 199 -9.23 -0.11 -2.20
N ALA A 200 -8.90 -0.65 -1.02
CA ALA A 200 -9.35 -1.99 -0.66
C ALA A 200 -10.89 -2.06 -0.66
N GLU A 201 -11.42 -3.18 -1.15
CA GLU A 201 -12.83 -3.55 -1.11
C GLU A 201 -13.05 -4.73 -0.15
N ILE A 202 -11.99 -5.52 0.04
CA ILE A 202 -11.91 -6.66 0.94
C ILE A 202 -10.71 -6.44 1.86
N LEU A 203 -10.92 -6.55 3.18
CA LEU A 203 -9.86 -6.60 4.18
C LEU A 203 -9.74 -8.04 4.69
N THR A 204 -8.52 -8.50 4.89
CA THR A 204 -8.27 -9.87 5.34
C THR A 204 -7.60 -9.91 6.70
N TYR A 205 -8.07 -10.81 7.58
CA TYR A 205 -7.43 -11.09 8.87
C TYR A 205 -7.35 -12.59 9.15
N PRO A 206 -6.65 -13.36 8.28
CA PRO A 206 -6.32 -14.74 8.61
C PRO A 206 -5.64 -14.84 9.97
N SER A 207 -6.06 -15.80 10.80
CA SER A 207 -5.70 -15.78 12.23
C SER A 207 -5.61 -17.14 12.89
N ALA A 208 -4.71 -17.22 13.87
CA ALA A 208 -4.68 -18.25 14.90
C ALA A 208 -5.04 -17.65 16.28
N PHE A 209 -6.27 -17.11 16.38
CA PHE A 209 -6.72 -16.32 17.52
C PHE A 209 -6.94 -17.19 18.76
N THR A 210 -6.44 -16.74 19.93
CA THR A 210 -6.55 -17.52 21.17
C THR A 210 -8.00 -17.62 21.62
N TYR A 211 -8.41 -18.78 22.15
CA TYR A 211 -9.80 -19.06 22.50
C TYR A 211 -10.45 -17.99 23.39
N ALA A 212 -9.79 -17.60 24.50
CA ALA A 212 -10.35 -16.66 25.47
C ALA A 212 -10.49 -15.23 24.91
N THR A 213 -9.60 -14.79 24.03
CA THR A 213 -9.73 -13.47 23.41
C THR A 213 -10.64 -13.49 22.19
N GLY A 214 -10.71 -14.63 21.49
CA GLY A 214 -11.61 -14.83 20.37
C GLY A 214 -13.06 -14.78 20.80
N SER A 215 -13.42 -15.49 21.88
CA SER A 215 -14.78 -15.49 22.43
C SER A 215 -15.30 -14.11 22.83
N ALA A 216 -14.40 -13.17 23.17
CA ALA A 216 -14.76 -11.82 23.55
C ALA A 216 -14.69 -10.80 22.41
N HIS A 217 -13.71 -10.94 21.50
CA HIS A 217 -13.35 -9.85 20.59
C HIS A 217 -13.47 -10.18 19.10
N TRP A 218 -13.46 -11.45 18.69
CA TRP A 218 -13.31 -11.85 17.29
C TRP A 218 -14.36 -11.20 16.38
N HIS A 219 -15.64 -11.50 16.58
CA HIS A 219 -16.73 -10.95 15.78
C HIS A 219 -16.83 -9.43 15.93
N VAL A 220 -16.61 -8.90 17.14
CA VAL A 220 -16.73 -7.44 17.39
C VAL A 220 -15.69 -6.67 16.59
N LEU A 221 -14.43 -7.08 16.64
CA LEU A 221 -13.35 -6.43 15.89
C LEU A 221 -13.57 -6.57 14.38
N LEU A 222 -13.83 -7.78 13.88
CA LEU A 222 -14.02 -8.01 12.44
C LEU A 222 -15.20 -7.21 11.87
N ARG A 223 -16.34 -7.19 12.58
CA ARG A 223 -17.50 -6.39 12.16
C ARG A 223 -17.21 -4.89 12.23
N SER A 224 -16.49 -4.44 13.25
CA SER A 224 -16.09 -3.02 13.34
C SER A 224 -15.23 -2.60 12.15
N ARG A 225 -14.24 -3.44 11.77
CA ARG A 225 -13.39 -3.19 10.59
C ARG A 225 -14.20 -3.15 9.30
N ALA A 226 -15.20 -4.00 9.15
CA ALA A 226 -16.07 -4.01 7.98
C ALA A 226 -16.90 -2.72 7.89
N ILE A 227 -17.53 -2.32 9.00
CA ILE A 227 -18.44 -1.17 9.08
C ILE A 227 -17.68 0.15 8.89
N GLU A 228 -16.61 0.39 9.66
CA GLU A 228 -15.92 1.68 9.68
C GLU A 228 -15.19 1.98 8.35
N ASN A 229 -14.81 0.92 7.63
CA ASN A 229 -14.09 1.01 6.36
C ASN A 229 -14.98 0.75 5.13
N GLN A 230 -16.22 0.31 5.35
CA GLN A 230 -17.15 -0.09 4.29
C GLN A 230 -16.48 -1.06 3.31
N CYS A 231 -15.90 -2.12 3.85
CA CYS A 231 -15.23 -3.20 3.14
C CYS A 231 -15.81 -4.55 3.57
N TYR A 232 -15.77 -5.53 2.69
CA TYR A 232 -15.91 -6.91 3.11
C TYR A 232 -14.73 -7.27 4.03
N VAL A 233 -14.97 -8.10 5.03
CA VAL A 233 -13.91 -8.64 5.88
C VAL A 233 -13.91 -10.15 5.78
N ILE A 234 -12.78 -10.74 5.40
CA ILE A 234 -12.61 -12.20 5.29
C ILE A 234 -11.50 -12.64 6.23
N ALA A 235 -11.85 -13.49 7.20
CA ALA A 235 -10.94 -13.91 8.27
C ALA A 235 -10.99 -15.43 8.41
N ALA A 236 -10.16 -16.12 7.63
CA ALA A 236 -9.93 -17.55 7.78
C ALA A 236 -9.26 -17.83 9.13
N ALA A 237 -9.71 -18.87 9.84
CA ALA A 237 -9.32 -19.07 11.23
C ALA A 237 -8.73 -20.47 11.50
N GLN A 238 -7.72 -20.52 12.36
CA GLN A 238 -7.40 -21.76 13.05
C GLN A 238 -8.48 -22.07 14.09
N THR A 239 -8.74 -23.35 14.32
CA THR A 239 -9.71 -23.85 15.31
C THR A 239 -9.13 -25.00 16.13
N GLY A 240 -9.79 -25.35 17.22
CA GLY A 240 -9.50 -26.56 17.99
C GLY A 240 -8.15 -26.54 18.70
N ASN A 241 -7.72 -27.73 19.13
CA ASN A 241 -6.46 -27.93 19.86
C ASN A 241 -5.35 -28.31 18.89
N HIS A 242 -4.32 -27.48 18.78
CA HIS A 242 -3.14 -27.77 17.96
C HIS A 242 -2.19 -28.74 18.66
N ASN A 243 -2.06 -28.57 19.98
CA ASN A 243 -1.28 -29.40 20.88
C ASN A 243 -1.78 -29.21 22.32
N ALA A 244 -1.10 -29.81 23.29
CA ALA A 244 -1.48 -29.76 24.71
C ALA A 244 -1.53 -28.34 25.32
N LYS A 245 -0.91 -27.34 24.68
CA LYS A 245 -0.74 -25.97 25.23
C LYS A 245 -1.41 -24.89 24.40
N ARG A 246 -1.84 -25.18 23.17
CA ARG A 246 -2.34 -24.18 22.22
C ARG A 246 -3.68 -24.59 21.63
N ARG A 247 -4.69 -23.73 21.85
CA ARG A 247 -6.04 -23.83 21.31
C ARG A 247 -6.44 -22.53 20.63
N SER A 248 -7.04 -22.64 19.44
CA SER A 248 -7.58 -21.49 18.71
C SER A 248 -9.10 -21.43 18.77
N TYR A 249 -9.65 -20.24 18.57
CA TYR A 249 -11.07 -19.95 18.71
C TYR A 249 -11.95 -20.55 17.61
N GLY A 250 -11.44 -20.64 16.37
CA GLY A 250 -12.24 -20.96 15.19
C GLY A 250 -12.99 -19.74 14.67
N HIS A 251 -14.21 -19.96 14.20
CA HIS A 251 -15.07 -18.98 13.55
C HIS A 251 -14.43 -18.32 12.32
N GLY A 252 -13.96 -19.13 11.36
CA GLY A 252 -13.66 -18.63 10.00
C GLY A 252 -14.83 -17.81 9.47
N LEU A 253 -14.61 -16.50 9.26
CA LEU A 253 -15.70 -15.51 9.16
C LEU A 253 -15.64 -14.72 7.86
N CYS A 254 -16.80 -14.47 7.27
CA CYS A 254 -16.99 -13.44 6.24
C CYS A 254 -18.04 -12.43 6.72
N VAL A 255 -17.70 -11.15 6.66
CA VAL A 255 -18.57 -10.03 7.04
C VAL A 255 -18.72 -9.08 5.86
N ASP A 256 -19.95 -8.62 5.61
CA ASP A 256 -20.24 -7.65 4.56
C ASP A 256 -19.89 -6.20 4.98
N PRO A 257 -19.85 -5.24 4.04
CA PRO A 257 -19.53 -3.84 4.35
C PRO A 257 -20.53 -3.12 5.27
N TRP A 258 -21.67 -3.74 5.60
CA TRP A 258 -22.66 -3.24 6.56
C TRP A 258 -22.51 -3.89 7.94
N GLY A 259 -21.55 -4.81 8.10
CA GLY A 259 -21.32 -5.55 9.33
C GLY A 259 -22.22 -6.77 9.53
N GLU A 260 -22.89 -7.25 8.48
CA GLU A 260 -23.65 -8.50 8.50
C GLU A 260 -22.68 -9.68 8.32
N VAL A 261 -22.83 -10.73 9.14
CA VAL A 261 -22.02 -11.95 9.00
C VAL A 261 -22.64 -12.80 7.91
N LEU A 262 -21.93 -12.96 6.79
CA LEU A 262 -22.37 -13.75 5.64
C LEU A 262 -22.04 -15.23 5.76
N ALA A 263 -20.94 -15.55 6.44
CA ALA A 263 -20.48 -16.92 6.66
C ALA A 263 -19.71 -17.02 7.98
N ASP A 264 -19.93 -18.11 8.72
CA ASP A 264 -19.23 -18.45 9.96
C ASP A 264 -19.03 -19.97 10.03
N CYS A 265 -17.77 -20.41 10.10
CA CYS A 265 -17.38 -21.82 10.21
C CYS A 265 -17.66 -22.45 11.58
N GLY A 266 -18.03 -21.64 12.59
CA GLY A 266 -18.25 -22.06 13.97
C GLY A 266 -16.98 -22.49 14.69
N ASP A 267 -17.13 -23.16 15.83
CA ASP A 267 -16.05 -23.63 16.70
C ASP A 267 -15.61 -25.08 16.41
N SER A 268 -16.11 -25.65 15.30
CA SER A 268 -15.97 -27.06 14.95
C SER A 268 -14.68 -27.39 14.18
N SER A 269 -14.54 -28.65 13.76
CA SER A 269 -13.42 -29.24 13.00
C SER A 269 -13.05 -28.50 11.70
N PRO A 270 -11.94 -28.86 11.03
CA PRO A 270 -11.61 -28.27 9.72
C PRO A 270 -12.78 -28.33 8.74
N ASN A 271 -13.14 -27.18 8.17
CA ASN A 271 -14.24 -27.00 7.23
C ASN A 271 -14.04 -25.70 6.41
N TYR A 272 -15.04 -25.34 5.61
CA TYR A 272 -15.11 -24.04 4.96
C TYR A 272 -16.56 -23.57 4.90
N ALA A 273 -16.74 -22.27 4.73
CA ALA A 273 -18.03 -21.66 4.48
C ALA A 273 -17.98 -20.80 3.21
N ILE A 274 -19.07 -20.81 2.45
CA ILE A 274 -19.20 -20.05 1.20
C ILE A 274 -19.82 -18.68 1.51
N ALA A 275 -19.26 -17.62 0.93
CA ALA A 275 -19.86 -16.29 0.96
C ALA A 275 -19.89 -15.70 -0.45
N GLU A 276 -20.83 -14.78 -0.66
CA GLU A 276 -21.02 -14.07 -1.92
C GLU A 276 -20.53 -12.62 -1.77
N ILE A 277 -19.56 -12.25 -2.61
CA ILE A 277 -19.09 -10.88 -2.76
C ILE A 277 -19.87 -10.23 -3.90
N SER A 278 -20.46 -9.08 -3.62
CA SER A 278 -21.35 -8.36 -4.54
C SER A 278 -20.98 -6.88 -4.64
N ASP A 279 -21.51 -6.20 -5.65
CA ASP A 279 -21.31 -4.76 -5.86
C ASP A 279 -22.07 -3.88 -4.82
N LYS A 280 -22.65 -4.47 -3.76
CA LYS A 280 -23.34 -3.76 -2.66
C LYS A 280 -22.46 -2.68 -2.03
N ILE A 281 -21.15 -2.88 -2.02
CA ILE A 281 -20.16 -1.91 -1.50
C ILE A 281 -20.31 -0.52 -2.13
N VAL A 282 -20.60 -0.44 -3.44
CA VAL A 282 -20.78 0.82 -4.17
C VAL A 282 -21.98 1.59 -3.62
N ASN A 283 -23.10 0.90 -3.42
CA ASN A 283 -24.31 1.51 -2.88
C ASN A 283 -24.13 1.92 -1.41
N ILE A 284 -23.44 1.12 -0.59
CA ILE A 284 -23.16 1.43 0.81
C ILE A 284 -22.32 2.71 0.91
N ARG A 285 -21.20 2.78 0.18
CA ARG A 285 -20.31 3.95 0.16
C ARG A 285 -21.01 5.21 -0.36
N ARG A 286 -21.88 5.08 -1.37
CA ARG A 286 -22.68 6.21 -1.89
C ARG A 286 -23.71 6.71 -0.87
N ASN A 287 -24.43 5.80 -0.22
CA ASN A 287 -25.54 6.17 0.66
C ASN A 287 -25.06 6.60 2.06
N MET A 288 -23.86 6.20 2.46
CA MET A 288 -23.24 6.54 3.75
C MET A 288 -21.76 6.92 3.52
N PRO A 289 -21.45 8.11 2.98
CA PRO A 289 -20.11 8.47 2.51
C PRO A 289 -19.16 8.86 3.65
N VAL A 290 -18.92 7.97 4.62
CA VAL A 290 -18.16 8.25 5.86
C VAL A 290 -16.74 8.75 5.60
N PHE A 291 -16.09 8.31 4.53
CA PHE A 291 -14.75 8.79 4.16
C PHE A 291 -14.76 10.26 3.73
N GLN A 292 -15.84 10.76 3.13
CA GLN A 292 -16.00 12.17 2.78
C GLN A 292 -16.29 13.04 4.02
N HIS A 293 -16.79 12.44 5.10
CA HIS A 293 -17.09 13.13 6.36
C HIS A 293 -15.91 13.16 7.34
N ARG A 294 -14.77 12.53 7.00
CA ARG A 294 -13.54 12.65 7.78
C ARG A 294 -13.10 14.11 7.82
N ARG A 295 -12.43 14.51 8.91
CA ARG A 295 -12.04 15.91 9.17
C ARG A 295 -10.53 16.06 9.03
N PRO A 296 -9.98 16.11 7.79
CA PRO A 296 -8.54 16.26 7.57
C PRO A 296 -7.98 17.54 8.20
N ASP A 297 -8.83 18.56 8.35
CA ASP A 297 -8.55 19.81 9.03
C ASP A 297 -8.36 19.67 10.56
N VAL A 298 -8.80 18.56 11.16
CA VAL A 298 -8.69 18.28 12.61
C VAL A 298 -7.70 17.14 12.88
N TYR A 299 -7.68 16.11 12.02
CA TYR A 299 -6.79 14.97 12.15
C TYR A 299 -6.44 14.40 10.77
N SER A 300 -5.25 13.82 10.64
CA SER A 300 -4.85 13.06 9.45
C SER A 300 -4.29 11.70 9.86
N LEU A 301 -4.57 10.69 9.03
CA LEU A 301 -3.96 9.38 9.17
C LEU A 301 -2.70 9.33 8.29
N TYR A 302 -1.55 9.26 8.95
CA TYR A 302 -0.26 9.30 8.25
C TYR A 302 0.40 7.92 8.17
N THR A 303 0.73 7.48 6.96
CA THR A 303 1.35 6.16 6.70
C THR A 303 2.70 6.28 5.97
N LEU A 304 3.77 5.90 6.66
CA LEU A 304 5.17 6.07 6.22
C LEU A 304 5.58 5.23 5.00
N SER A 305 4.97 4.06 4.79
CA SER A 305 5.42 3.07 3.81
C SER A 305 4.86 3.27 2.40
N LEU A 306 3.88 4.16 2.22
CA LEU A 306 3.16 4.35 0.95
C LEU A 306 3.97 5.05 -0.16
N ARG A 307 5.28 5.28 0.02
CA ARG A 307 6.11 6.02 -0.93
C ARG A 307 7.16 5.18 -1.67
N ASN A 308 7.21 3.86 -1.47
CA ASN A 308 8.23 3.04 -2.10
C ASN A 308 7.77 2.24 -3.33
N THR A 309 6.47 2.06 -3.58
CA THR A 309 5.97 1.36 -4.78
C THR A 309 4.49 1.67 -5.06
N LEU A 310 4.17 2.52 -6.03
CA LEU A 310 2.94 2.41 -6.82
C LEU A 310 3.27 2.65 -8.31
N PRO A 311 2.87 1.75 -9.22
CA PRO A 311 3.05 1.90 -10.67
C PRO A 311 2.05 2.89 -11.29
N GLU A 312 2.41 3.39 -12.48
CA GLU A 312 1.55 4.22 -13.34
C GLU A 312 0.25 3.47 -13.73
N GLU A 313 -0.80 4.26 -14.02
CA GLU A 313 -2.15 3.88 -14.52
C GLU A 313 -3.26 3.75 -13.46
N HIS A 314 -3.95 4.85 -13.20
CA HIS A 314 -5.42 4.96 -13.26
C HIS A 314 -5.88 6.40 -12.99
N SER A 315 -5.66 7.29 -13.96
CA SER A 315 -6.53 8.45 -14.15
C SER A 315 -7.01 8.44 -15.59
N GLU A 316 -8.13 7.78 -15.87
CA GLU A 316 -9.01 8.14 -16.98
C GLU A 316 -10.22 7.19 -16.98
N GLN A 317 -11.34 7.65 -16.42
CA GLN A 317 -12.68 7.33 -16.94
C GLN A 317 -13.72 8.28 -16.35
N ILE A 318 -13.61 9.55 -16.72
CA ILE A 318 -14.77 10.44 -16.85
C ILE A 318 -14.62 11.18 -18.18
N THR A 319 -15.44 10.83 -19.17
CA THR A 319 -15.80 11.69 -20.31
C THR A 319 -17.23 11.34 -20.71
N PRO A 320 -18.07 12.29 -21.20
CA PRO A 320 -17.69 13.13 -22.34
C PRO A 320 -18.24 14.59 -22.37
N ILE A 321 -17.56 15.48 -23.10
CA ILE A 321 -18.10 16.18 -24.29
C ILE A 321 -16.92 16.68 -25.15
N ALA A 322 -17.14 16.58 -26.46
CA ALA A 322 -16.21 16.65 -27.57
C ALA A 322 -15.36 17.93 -27.70
N THR A 323 -14.12 17.77 -28.16
CA THR A 323 -13.71 18.24 -29.51
C THR A 323 -12.41 17.56 -29.93
N GLN A 324 -12.36 17.20 -31.21
CA GLN A 324 -11.26 16.51 -31.89
C GLN A 324 -9.98 17.36 -31.89
N THR A 325 -8.80 16.76 -31.67
CA THR A 325 -7.75 16.52 -32.69
C THR A 325 -6.40 16.06 -32.09
N GLN A 326 -5.85 15.02 -32.73
CA GLN A 326 -4.41 14.70 -32.95
C GLN A 326 -3.52 14.17 -31.78
N HIS A 327 -3.09 12.92 -31.97
CA HIS A 327 -1.88 12.23 -31.49
C HIS A 327 -0.92 12.97 -30.53
N ALA A 328 -0.82 12.49 -29.28
CA ALA A 328 0.45 12.31 -28.55
C ALA A 328 0.22 11.59 -27.21
N THR A 329 1.09 10.65 -26.88
CA THR A 329 1.26 9.99 -25.57
C THR A 329 1.82 10.97 -24.54
N SER A 330 1.11 11.26 -23.42
CA SER A 330 1.72 11.78 -22.16
C SER A 330 0.68 12.07 -21.06
N GLY A 331 0.83 11.49 -19.86
CA GLY A 331 0.35 12.15 -18.63
C GLY A 331 1.11 13.47 -18.38
N PRO A 332 0.72 14.31 -17.40
CA PRO A 332 1.40 15.59 -17.17
C PRO A 332 2.87 15.33 -16.84
N GLY A 333 3.76 15.61 -17.79
CA GLY A 333 5.21 15.45 -17.60
C GLY A 333 5.76 16.38 -16.51
N ASN A 334 7.07 16.32 -16.26
CA ASN A 334 7.77 17.15 -15.27
C ASN A 334 7.78 18.65 -15.66
N ILE A 335 6.62 19.30 -15.64
CA ILE A 335 6.42 20.69 -16.04
C ILE A 335 6.78 21.59 -14.86
N PHE A 336 7.85 22.35 -15.00
CA PHE A 336 8.29 23.36 -14.06
C PHE A 336 7.97 24.76 -14.60
N GLY A 337 6.83 25.31 -14.18
CA GLY A 337 6.30 26.56 -14.71
C GLY A 337 5.99 26.44 -16.19
N HIS A 338 6.85 27.00 -17.04
CA HIS A 338 6.73 26.97 -18.49
C HIS A 338 7.75 26.05 -19.18
N VAL A 339 8.61 25.36 -18.41
CA VAL A 339 9.68 24.51 -18.92
C VAL A 339 9.38 23.05 -18.60
N LYS A 340 9.69 22.14 -19.53
CA LYS A 340 9.67 20.69 -19.26
C LYS A 340 11.04 20.25 -18.78
N VAL A 341 11.13 19.74 -17.57
CA VAL A 341 12.36 19.15 -17.01
C VAL A 341 12.56 17.76 -17.62
N PRO A 342 13.73 17.47 -18.25
CA PRO A 342 14.03 16.12 -18.73
C PRO A 342 13.96 15.10 -17.60
N GLU A 343 13.38 13.93 -17.85
CA GLU A 343 13.31 12.84 -16.86
C GLU A 343 14.72 12.44 -16.37
N SER A 344 15.71 12.49 -17.26
CA SER A 344 17.11 12.23 -16.94
C SER A 344 17.67 13.15 -15.85
N CYS A 345 17.14 14.37 -15.72
CA CYS A 345 17.51 15.37 -14.70
C CYS A 345 16.67 15.28 -13.40
N VAL A 346 15.63 14.45 -13.36
CA VAL A 346 14.81 14.20 -12.16
C VAL A 346 15.41 13.05 -11.36
N PHE A 347 15.77 13.28 -10.10
CA PHE A 347 16.43 12.25 -9.27
C PHE A 347 15.53 11.68 -8.16
N TYR A 348 14.36 12.28 -7.93
CA TYR A 348 13.34 11.74 -7.04
C TYR A 348 11.95 12.16 -7.52
N LYS A 349 10.97 11.27 -7.38
CA LYS A 349 9.57 11.53 -7.72
C LYS A 349 8.66 10.68 -6.83
N SER A 350 7.68 11.33 -6.21
CA SER A 350 6.50 10.72 -5.57
C SER A 350 5.28 10.94 -6.48
N ASP A 351 4.08 10.63 -5.99
CA ASP A 351 2.83 10.91 -6.71
C ASP A 351 2.49 12.42 -6.76
N LEU A 352 3.01 13.22 -5.83
CA LEU A 352 2.63 14.62 -5.64
C LEU A 352 3.80 15.61 -5.75
N THR A 353 5.05 15.16 -5.64
CA THR A 353 6.25 16.00 -5.62
C THR A 353 7.38 15.35 -6.42
N TYR A 354 8.25 16.17 -6.99
CA TYR A 354 9.46 15.70 -7.64
C TYR A 354 10.65 16.61 -7.32
N ALA A 355 11.85 16.04 -7.36
CA ALA A 355 13.10 16.75 -7.14
C ALA A 355 14.05 16.58 -8.32
N PHE A 356 14.67 17.67 -8.74
CA PHE A 356 15.47 17.74 -9.95
C PHE A 356 16.67 18.68 -9.80
N VAL A 357 17.68 18.42 -10.60
CA VAL A 357 18.92 19.21 -10.57
C VAL A 357 18.70 20.59 -11.20
N ASN A 358 19.36 21.62 -10.68
CA ASN A 358 19.14 22.99 -11.13
C ASN A 358 19.98 23.34 -12.38
N LEU A 359 19.44 24.08 -13.34
CA LEU A 359 20.20 24.55 -14.51
C LEU A 359 21.31 25.55 -14.10
N ARG A 360 21.07 26.37 -13.08
CA ARG A 360 22.00 27.42 -12.61
C ARG A 360 22.21 27.30 -11.10
N CYS A 361 23.26 26.64 -10.68
CA CYS A 361 23.51 26.44 -9.26
C CYS A 361 24.04 27.73 -8.58
N VAL A 362 23.45 28.12 -7.43
CA VAL A 362 23.98 29.21 -6.59
C VAL A 362 25.27 28.74 -5.91
N ILE A 363 25.28 27.48 -5.47
CA ILE A 363 26.44 26.75 -4.97
C ILE A 363 26.38 25.30 -5.49
N PRO A 364 27.50 24.55 -5.53
CA PRO A 364 27.48 23.12 -5.87
C PRO A 364 26.46 22.35 -5.00
N GLY A 365 25.66 21.48 -5.62
CA GLY A 365 24.58 20.76 -4.94
C GLY A 365 23.27 21.54 -4.78
N HIS A 366 23.14 22.72 -5.40
CA HIS A 366 21.86 23.43 -5.46
C HIS A 366 20.85 22.67 -6.32
N VAL A 367 19.84 22.08 -5.67
CA VAL A 367 18.74 21.33 -6.31
C VAL A 367 17.39 21.93 -5.96
N LEU A 368 16.36 21.54 -6.71
CA LEU A 368 14.99 22.05 -6.56
C LEU A 368 14.02 20.92 -6.23
N VAL A 369 13.02 21.24 -5.41
CA VAL A 369 11.85 20.39 -5.11
C VAL A 369 10.59 21.14 -5.49
N ALA A 370 9.68 20.54 -6.25
CA ALA A 370 8.44 21.15 -6.71
C ALA A 370 7.26 20.15 -6.66
N PRO A 371 6.01 20.60 -6.42
CA PRO A 371 4.84 19.74 -6.57
C PRO A 371 4.62 19.36 -8.04
N ILE A 372 4.10 18.18 -8.32
CA ILE A 372 3.81 17.74 -9.71
C ILE A 372 2.68 18.57 -10.32
N ARG A 373 1.66 18.90 -9.52
CA ARG A 373 0.62 19.85 -9.94
C ARG A 373 1.22 21.26 -9.94
N VAL A 374 1.13 21.93 -11.09
CA VAL A 374 1.59 23.30 -11.23
C VAL A 374 0.76 24.24 -10.35
N VAL A 375 1.32 24.65 -9.22
CA VAL A 375 0.77 25.67 -8.31
C VAL A 375 1.74 26.81 -8.17
N GLU A 376 1.28 28.06 -8.16
CA GLU A 376 2.18 29.22 -8.10
C GLU A 376 2.66 29.49 -6.67
N ARG A 377 1.79 29.32 -5.66
CA ARG A 377 2.04 29.74 -4.28
C ARG A 377 2.02 28.57 -3.30
N ASN A 378 2.71 28.72 -2.18
CA ASN A 378 2.71 27.71 -1.11
C ASN A 378 1.31 27.49 -0.52
N LYS A 379 0.54 28.58 -0.39
CA LYS A 379 -0.86 28.55 0.07
C LYS A 379 -1.84 27.85 -0.88
N ASP A 380 -1.42 27.53 -2.11
CA ASP A 380 -2.27 26.89 -3.13
C ASP A 380 -2.10 25.36 -3.13
N LEU A 381 -1.23 24.82 -2.27
CA LEU A 381 -1.11 23.39 -2.00
C LEU A 381 -2.34 22.88 -1.25
N THR A 382 -2.76 21.66 -1.59
CA THR A 382 -3.62 20.86 -0.72
C THR A 382 -2.82 20.34 0.47
N ASP A 383 -3.50 19.87 1.53
CA ASP A 383 -2.82 19.32 2.71
C ASP A 383 -1.95 18.10 2.37
N ASP A 384 -2.41 17.24 1.45
CA ASP A 384 -1.67 16.06 0.99
C ASP A 384 -0.40 16.46 0.21
N GLU A 385 -0.51 17.46 -0.67
CA GLU A 385 0.65 18.00 -1.38
C GLU A 385 1.62 18.71 -0.44
N ALA A 386 1.13 19.45 0.55
CA ALA A 386 1.99 20.10 1.54
C ALA A 386 2.77 19.07 2.37
N ASP A 387 2.11 18.01 2.87
CA ASP A 387 2.79 16.95 3.60
C ASP A 387 3.84 16.23 2.72
N ASP A 388 3.50 15.92 1.48
CA ASP A 388 4.43 15.29 0.55
C ASP A 388 5.61 16.19 0.16
N PHE A 389 5.33 17.45 -0.15
CA PHE A 389 6.31 18.47 -0.52
C PHE A 389 7.34 18.69 0.59
N TYR A 390 6.91 19.00 1.82
CA TYR A 390 7.83 19.28 2.92
C TYR A 390 8.61 18.05 3.40
N ARG A 391 8.05 16.84 3.26
CA ARG A 391 8.80 15.61 3.52
C ARG A 391 9.85 15.34 2.47
N THR A 392 9.52 15.58 1.20
CA THR A 392 10.48 15.52 0.11
C THR A 392 11.61 16.51 0.35
N VAL A 393 11.30 17.74 0.76
CA VAL A 393 12.32 18.73 1.15
C VAL A 393 13.26 18.20 2.23
N ARG A 394 12.74 17.58 3.30
CA ARG A 394 13.57 16.97 4.37
C ARG A 394 14.40 15.78 3.88
N LEU A 395 13.84 14.94 3.03
CA LEU A 395 14.54 13.79 2.44
C LEU A 395 15.70 14.26 1.57
N ILE A 396 15.45 15.23 0.68
CA ILE A 396 16.45 15.76 -0.23
C ILE A 396 17.49 16.57 0.54
N GLN A 397 17.13 17.35 1.56
CA GLN A 397 18.11 18.00 2.44
C GLN A 397 19.11 16.99 3.02
N ASN A 398 18.62 15.90 3.60
CA ASN A 398 19.47 14.85 4.18
C ASN A 398 20.34 14.17 3.12
N LEU A 399 19.80 13.93 1.91
CA LEU A 399 20.58 13.43 0.77
C LEU A 399 21.72 14.40 0.42
N MET A 400 21.41 15.68 0.23
CA MET A 400 22.38 16.68 -0.20
C MET A 400 23.46 16.92 0.86
N GLU A 401 23.10 16.96 2.14
CA GLU A 401 24.07 17.09 3.24
C GLU A 401 25.05 15.90 3.26
N LYS A 402 24.54 14.69 3.04
CA LYS A 402 25.37 13.47 2.96
C LYS A 402 26.28 13.48 1.74
N VAL A 403 25.74 13.75 0.55
CA VAL A 403 26.45 13.71 -0.73
C VAL A 403 27.56 14.76 -0.79
N HIS A 404 27.31 15.96 -0.24
CA HIS A 404 28.28 17.05 -0.25
C HIS A 404 29.15 17.13 1.00
N GLU A 405 29.02 16.18 1.93
CA GLU A 405 29.76 16.12 3.20
C GLU A 405 29.62 17.43 4.01
N THR A 406 28.38 17.90 4.17
CA THR A 406 28.05 19.12 4.91
C THR A 406 27.16 18.82 6.12
N GLN A 407 27.21 19.69 7.14
CA GLN A 407 26.33 19.61 8.32
C GLN A 407 25.29 20.74 8.36
N SER A 408 25.12 21.46 7.25
CA SER A 408 24.28 22.64 7.19
C SER A 408 23.68 22.76 5.80
N CYS A 409 22.47 23.29 5.71
CA CYS A 409 21.78 23.51 4.45
C CYS A 409 20.96 24.80 4.54
N THR A 410 20.93 25.57 3.46
CA THR A 410 19.93 26.62 3.29
C THR A 410 18.77 26.04 2.50
N VAL A 411 17.61 26.00 3.14
CA VAL A 411 16.34 25.55 2.57
C VAL A 411 15.44 26.77 2.47
N THR A 412 15.05 27.16 1.25
CA THR A 412 14.31 28.42 1.05
C THR A 412 13.28 28.31 -0.06
N ILE A 413 12.19 29.08 0.06
CA ILE A 413 11.11 29.19 -0.91
C ILE A 413 10.89 30.68 -1.15
N GLN A 414 10.94 31.08 -2.41
CA GLN A 414 10.56 32.42 -2.84
C GLN A 414 9.07 32.37 -3.24
N ASP A 415 8.18 32.63 -2.29
CA ASP A 415 6.72 32.49 -2.49
C ASP A 415 6.04 33.83 -2.84
N GLY A 416 6.02 34.15 -4.14
CA GLY A 416 5.46 35.38 -4.70
C GLY A 416 6.51 36.35 -5.27
N PRO A 417 6.08 37.34 -6.07
CA PRO A 417 6.97 38.24 -6.81
C PRO A 417 7.90 39.06 -5.90
N ASP A 418 7.38 39.57 -4.78
CA ASP A 418 8.17 40.39 -3.83
C ASP A 418 9.16 39.54 -3.01
N ALA A 419 8.95 38.21 -2.94
CA ALA A 419 9.90 37.27 -2.37
C ALA A 419 11.01 36.86 -3.37
N GLY A 420 10.95 37.34 -4.61
CA GLY A 420 11.92 37.05 -5.66
C GLY A 420 11.60 35.83 -6.53
N GLN A 421 10.35 35.34 -6.50
CA GLN A 421 9.95 34.18 -7.31
C GLN A 421 10.09 34.47 -8.82
N THR A 422 10.93 33.70 -9.50
CA THR A 422 11.20 33.85 -10.94
C THR A 422 10.31 32.95 -11.80
N VAL A 423 10.05 31.72 -11.34
CA VAL A 423 9.20 30.75 -12.02
C VAL A 423 7.85 30.67 -11.29
N LYS A 424 6.76 30.82 -12.05
CA LYS A 424 5.37 30.70 -11.56
C LYS A 424 4.96 29.24 -11.32
N HIS A 425 5.75 28.57 -10.51
CA HIS A 425 5.51 27.25 -9.97
C HIS A 425 6.26 27.22 -8.63
N LEU A 426 5.60 26.87 -7.53
CA LEU A 426 6.20 26.68 -6.23
C LEU A 426 7.42 25.76 -6.35
N HIS A 427 8.54 26.19 -5.80
CA HIS A 427 9.72 25.35 -5.66
C HIS A 427 10.49 25.73 -4.41
N CYS A 428 11.11 24.71 -3.81
CA CYS A 428 12.03 24.87 -2.70
C CYS A 428 13.45 24.67 -3.21
N HIS A 429 14.32 25.64 -2.89
CA HIS A 429 15.75 25.56 -3.11
C HIS A 429 16.40 24.83 -1.94
N ILE A 430 17.17 23.79 -2.24
CA ILE A 430 17.97 23.05 -1.27
C ILE A 430 19.43 23.23 -1.62
N MET A 431 20.18 23.86 -0.72
CA MET A 431 21.56 24.31 -0.94
C MET A 431 22.45 23.87 0.23
N PRO A 432 23.18 22.73 0.12
CA PRO A 432 24.08 22.25 1.18
C PRO A 432 25.25 23.23 1.38
N ARG A 433 25.51 23.62 2.62
CA ARG A 433 26.38 24.76 2.96
C ARG A 433 27.73 24.32 3.52
N LYS A 434 28.80 24.97 3.07
CA LYS A 434 30.15 24.87 3.63
C LYS A 434 30.64 26.21 4.15
N LYS A 435 31.54 26.17 5.13
CA LYS A 435 32.27 27.36 5.57
C LYS A 435 33.07 27.90 4.38
N GLY A 436 32.84 29.15 4.02
CA GLY A 436 33.52 29.80 2.90
C GLY A 436 32.72 29.84 1.59
N ASP A 437 31.49 29.31 1.54
CA ASP A 437 30.61 29.49 0.37
C ASP A 437 30.44 30.98 0.01
N PHE A 438 30.34 31.83 1.04
CA PHE A 438 30.22 33.28 0.94
C PHE A 438 31.00 33.95 2.06
N ILE A 439 31.42 35.20 1.85
CA ILE A 439 32.08 36.04 2.86
C ILE A 439 31.12 36.33 4.04
N GLN A 440 29.83 36.45 3.76
CA GLN A 440 28.76 36.55 4.75
C GLN A 440 27.63 35.60 4.35
N ASN A 441 27.03 34.90 5.32
CA ASN A 441 26.06 33.84 5.05
C ASN A 441 24.82 34.31 4.28
N ASP A 442 24.36 35.54 4.51
CA ASP A 442 23.15 36.10 3.90
C ASP A 442 23.35 36.59 2.46
N LEU A 443 24.59 36.61 1.95
CA LEU A 443 24.85 36.90 0.53
C LEU A 443 24.20 35.85 -0.40
N ILE A 444 23.87 34.68 0.12
CA ILE A 444 23.13 33.65 -0.62
C ILE A 444 21.80 34.16 -1.18
N TYR A 445 21.10 35.06 -0.47
CA TYR A 445 19.82 35.61 -0.94
C TYR A 445 20.03 36.61 -2.08
N LEU A 446 21.12 37.37 -2.07
CA LEU A 446 21.49 38.26 -3.16
C LEU A 446 21.87 37.46 -4.41
N GLU A 447 22.58 36.35 -4.25
CA GLU A 447 22.90 35.45 -5.36
C GLU A 447 21.67 34.71 -5.88
N LEU A 448 20.79 34.24 -4.99
CA LEU A 448 19.52 33.62 -5.37
C LEU A 448 18.62 34.58 -6.15
N ALA A 449 18.56 35.86 -5.78
CA ALA A 449 17.80 36.87 -6.52
C ALA A 449 18.35 37.14 -7.94
N LYS A 450 19.60 36.76 -8.23
CA LYS A 450 20.30 37.06 -9.49
C LYS A 450 20.52 35.84 -10.37
N HIS A 451 20.60 34.64 -9.80
CA HIS A 451 21.13 33.46 -10.51
C HIS A 451 20.36 33.09 -11.78
N ASP A 452 19.05 33.35 -11.81
CA ASP A 452 18.16 33.04 -12.93
C ASP A 452 17.73 34.27 -13.74
N GLN A 453 18.16 35.48 -13.38
CA GLN A 453 17.74 36.72 -14.02
C GLN A 453 18.81 37.27 -14.96
N ILE A 454 18.47 37.44 -16.25
CA ILE A 454 19.31 38.19 -17.19
C ILE A 454 18.98 39.69 -17.02
N LYS A 455 19.76 40.41 -16.20
CA LYS A 455 19.63 41.87 -16.03
C LYS A 455 20.80 42.61 -16.69
N PRO A 456 20.58 43.81 -17.27
CA PRO A 456 21.67 44.67 -17.74
C PRO A 456 22.65 44.98 -16.59
N GLY A 457 23.93 44.68 -16.79
CA GLY A 457 25.00 44.92 -15.80
C GLY A 457 25.29 43.77 -14.81
N HIS A 458 24.50 42.68 -14.83
CA HIS A 458 24.75 41.48 -14.03
C HIS A 458 24.43 40.20 -14.83
N PRO A 459 25.43 39.54 -15.44
CA PRO A 459 25.20 38.30 -16.17
C PRO A 459 24.82 37.16 -15.19
N ALA A 460 23.74 36.45 -15.49
CA ALA A 460 23.35 35.24 -14.78
C ALA A 460 24.48 34.19 -14.81
N LYS A 461 24.57 33.34 -13.78
CA LYS A 461 25.57 32.25 -13.75
C LYS A 461 25.42 31.37 -15.00
N PRO A 462 26.52 30.87 -15.59
CA PRO A 462 26.46 30.06 -16.79
C PRO A 462 25.54 28.85 -16.57
N ALA A 463 24.72 28.56 -17.57
CA ALA A 463 23.90 27.35 -17.57
C ALA A 463 24.85 26.14 -17.62
N ARG A 464 24.55 25.11 -16.83
CA ARG A 464 25.26 23.83 -16.88
C ARG A 464 24.93 23.09 -18.18
N SER A 465 25.83 22.22 -18.62
CA SER A 465 25.53 21.34 -19.74
C SER A 465 24.47 20.32 -19.33
N LEU A 466 23.73 19.78 -20.31
CA LEU A 466 22.78 18.70 -20.03
C LEU A 466 23.50 17.46 -19.50
N GLU A 467 24.68 17.15 -20.03
CA GLU A 467 25.51 16.02 -19.60
C GLU A 467 25.85 16.12 -18.10
N ASP A 468 26.35 17.27 -17.63
CA ASP A 468 26.65 17.49 -16.20
C ASP A 468 25.41 17.30 -15.31
N MET A 469 24.25 17.76 -15.79
CA MET A 469 22.99 17.65 -15.07
C MET A 469 22.50 16.20 -14.98
N GLU A 470 22.63 15.44 -16.07
CA GLU A 470 22.24 14.03 -16.13
C GLU A 470 23.16 13.17 -15.27
N GLU A 471 24.47 13.44 -15.26
CA GLU A 471 25.43 12.77 -14.39
C GLU A 471 25.14 13.02 -12.92
N GLU A 472 24.91 14.28 -12.52
CA GLU A 472 24.56 14.63 -11.15
C GLU A 472 23.25 13.95 -10.72
N ALA A 473 22.20 14.01 -11.55
CA ALA A 473 20.92 13.36 -11.24
C ALA A 473 21.06 11.84 -11.12
N SER A 474 21.89 11.21 -11.97
CA SER A 474 22.17 9.78 -11.92
C SER A 474 22.86 9.37 -10.62
N MET A 475 23.89 10.11 -10.21
CA MET A 475 24.59 9.90 -8.95
C MET A 475 23.65 10.07 -7.74
N LEU A 476 22.79 11.10 -7.76
CA LEU A 476 21.82 11.35 -6.69
C LEU A 476 20.79 10.23 -6.57
N ARG A 477 20.31 9.66 -7.70
CA ARG A 477 19.41 8.49 -7.68
C ARG A 477 20.05 7.30 -6.97
N GLU A 478 21.32 7.02 -7.26
CA GLU A 478 22.05 5.90 -6.64
C GLU A 478 22.30 6.10 -5.15
N GLU A 479 22.67 7.31 -4.72
CA GLU A 479 22.83 7.62 -3.30
C GLU A 479 21.51 7.58 -2.54
N LEU A 480 20.41 8.03 -3.17
CA LEU A 480 19.10 8.00 -2.56
C LEU A 480 18.63 6.56 -2.30
N LYS A 481 18.83 5.63 -3.26
CA LYS A 481 18.56 4.19 -3.07
C LYS A 481 19.29 3.63 -1.84
N LYS A 482 20.52 4.06 -1.58
CA LYS A 482 21.30 3.62 -0.40
C LYS A 482 20.72 4.16 0.91
N ILE A 483 20.14 5.36 0.91
CA ILE A 483 19.52 5.97 2.09
C ILE A 483 18.17 5.32 2.38
N THR A 484 17.37 5.05 1.34
CA THR A 484 16.05 4.42 1.48
C THR A 484 16.15 2.95 1.87
N ASN A 485 17.16 2.21 1.38
CA ASN A 485 17.35 0.79 1.72
C ASN A 485 17.91 0.53 3.13
N LYS A 486 18.42 1.56 3.82
CA LYS A 486 18.96 1.45 5.19
C LYS A 486 17.93 1.70 6.30
N ARG A 487 16.72 2.15 5.96
CA ARG A 487 15.58 2.28 6.88
C ARG A 487 14.65 1.09 6.62
#